data_AF-A0A8B2HQQ1-F1
#
_entry.id   AF-A0A8B2HQQ1-F1
#
_cell.length_a   1.000
_cell.length_b   1.000
_cell.length_c   1.000
_cell.angle_alpha   90.00
_cell.angle_beta   90.00
_cell.angle_gamma   90.00
#
_symmetry.space_group_name_H-M   'P 1'
#
loop_
_entity.id
_entity.type
_entity.pdbx_description
1 polymer ?
#
loop_
_entity_poly.entity_id
_entity_poly.type
_entity_poly.pdbx_seq_one_letter_code
_entity_poly.pdbx_strand_id
1 'polypeptide(L)' 'MSSRITIMLDKDLEKKLRIKQSKMIQDSAKSISFSHVINEVLRSSIKGTK' A
#
# COMPACT_ATOMS: atom_id res chain seq x y z
N MET A 1 7.01 -12.71 -8.08
CA MET A 1 5.73 -13.44 -8.15
C MET A 1 4.70 -12.71 -7.31
N SER A 2 3.47 -12.54 -7.81
CA SER A 2 2.37 -11.90 -7.08
C SER A 2 1.23 -12.91 -6.97
N SER A 3 0.69 -13.08 -5.76
CA SER A 3 -0.46 -13.95 -5.49
C SER A 3 -1.68 -13.08 -5.22
N ARG A 4 -2.88 -13.54 -5.62
CA ARG A 4 -4.14 -12.89 -5.26
C ARG A 4 -4.51 -13.30 -3.83
N ILE A 5 -4.64 -12.32 -2.94
CA ILE A 5 -4.99 -12.52 -1.54
C ILE A 5 -6.14 -11.55 -1.23
N THR A 6 -7.20 -12.04 -0.61
CA THR A 6 -8.28 -11.21 -0.07
C THR A 6 -7.99 -10.94 1.40
N ILE A 7 -8.00 -9.68 1.79
CA ILE A 7 -7.83 -9.23 3.17
C ILE A 7 -8.94 -8.24 3.52
N MET A 8 -9.37 -8.24 4.78
CA MET A 8 -10.21 -7.17 5.30
C MET A 8 -9.33 -6.12 5.97
N LEU A 9 -9.57 -4.85 5.65
CA LEU A 9 -8.87 -3.71 6.24
C LEU A 9 -9.88 -2.86 6.99
N ASP A 10 -9.47 -2.33 8.13
CA ASP A 10 -10.27 -1.33 8.82
C ASP A 10 -10.42 -0.07 7.94
N LYS A 11 -11.58 0.57 8.06
CA LYS A 11 -11.96 1.71 7.21
C LYS A 11 -10.99 2.89 7.33
N ASP A 12 -10.44 3.12 8.51
CA ASP A 12 -9.45 4.18 8.72
C ASP A 12 -8.11 3.85 8.06
N LEU A 13 -7.69 2.58 8.11
CA LEU A 13 -6.48 2.10 7.47
C LEU A 13 -6.58 2.17 5.94
N GLU A 14 -7.73 1.76 5.37
CA GLU A 14 -8.01 1.91 3.94
C GLU A 14 -7.88 3.38 3.50
N LYS A 15 -8.51 4.31 4.25
CA LYS A 15 -8.44 5.74 3.97
C LYS A 15 -7.01 6.27 3.98
N LYS A 16 -6.20 5.87 4.97
CA LYS A 16 -4.78 6.26 5.05
C LYS A 16 -3.98 5.74 3.85
N LEU A 17 -4.21 4.49 3.44
CA LEU A 17 -3.55 3.89 2.28
C LEU A 17 -3.94 4.57 0.97
N ARG A 18 -5.21 4.97 0.80
CA ARG A 18 -5.69 5.76 -0.36
C ARG A 18 -5.03 7.12 -0.43
N ILE A 19 -4.94 7.83 0.70
CA ILE A 19 -4.26 9.14 0.76
C ILE A 19 -2.78 8.98 0.39
N LYS A 20 -2.10 7.94 0.91
CA LYS A 20 -0.71 7.63 0.53
C LYS A 20 -0.60 7.35 -0.97
N GLN A 21 -1.51 6.55 -1.54
CA GLN A 21 -1.58 6.30 -2.98
C GLN A 21 -1.69 7.59 -3.80
N SER A 22 -2.61 8.49 -3.43
CA SER A 22 -2.80 9.77 -4.11
C SER A 22 -1.53 10.63 -4.08
N LYS A 23 -0.85 10.71 -2.93
CA LYS A 23 0.43 11.42 -2.81
C LYS A 23 1.51 10.82 -3.72
N MET A 24 1.66 9.50 -3.71
CA MET A 24 2.67 8.84 -4.56
C MET A 24 2.38 9.02 -6.06
N ILE A 25 1.11 9.11 -6.46
CA ILE A 25 0.72 9.43 -7.84
C ILE A 25 1.05 10.89 -8.19
N GLN A 26 0.91 11.81 -7.24
CA GLN A 26 1.32 13.21 -7.45
C GLN A 26 2.84 13.35 -7.55
N ASP A 27 3.57 12.62 -6.70
CA ASP A 27 5.04 12.69 -6.61
C ASP A 27 5.74 11.90 -7.71
N SER A 28 5.04 10.98 -8.39
CA SER A 28 5.61 10.16 -9.46
C SER A 28 4.80 10.26 -10.75
N ALA A 29 5.46 10.41 -11.90
CA ALA A 29 4.80 10.37 -13.21
C ALA A 29 4.28 8.98 -13.62
N LYS A 30 4.16 8.03 -12.68
CA LYS A 30 3.76 6.64 -12.93
C LYS A 30 2.42 6.33 -12.26
N SER A 31 1.65 5.45 -12.91
CA SER A 31 0.43 4.90 -12.32
C SER A 31 0.78 3.95 -11.18
N ILE A 32 0.37 4.29 -9.96
CA ILE A 32 0.62 3.48 -8.76
C ILE A 32 -0.68 2.80 -8.34
N SER A 33 -0.66 1.46 -8.36
CA SER A 33 -1.80 0.65 -7.95
C SER A 33 -1.92 0.55 -6.43
N PHE A 34 -3.14 0.35 -5.94
CA PHE A 34 -3.38 0.18 -4.50
C PHE A 34 -2.60 -1.00 -3.90
N SER A 35 -2.49 -2.11 -4.66
CA SER A 35 -1.71 -3.29 -4.27
C SER A 35 -0.21 -2.98 -4.15
N HIS A 36 0.33 -2.05 -4.95
CA HIS A 36 1.72 -1.60 -4.80
C HIS A 36 1.92 -0.90 -3.45
N VAL A 37 1.03 0.03 -3.11
CA VAL A 37 1.07 0.78 -1.84
C VAL A 37 0.96 -0.14 -0.64
N ILE A 38 0.03 -1.10 -0.66
CA ILE A 38 -0.10 -2.10 0.42
C ILE A 38 1.21 -2.87 0.60
N ASN A 39 1.77 -3.40 -0.49
CA ASN A 39 2.99 -4.21 -0.41
C ASN A 39 4.19 -3.41 0.10
N GLU A 40 4.33 -2.14 -0.30
CA GLU A 40 5.40 -1.27 0.18
C GLU A 40 5.27 -0.98 1.69
N VAL A 41 4.04 -0.68 2.14
CA VAL A 41 3.76 -0.45 3.56
C VAL A 41 4.06 -1.72 4.36
N LEU A 42 3.54 -2.88 3.93
CA LEU A 42 3.79 -4.16 4.61
C LEU A 42 5.29 -4.51 4.67
N ARG A 43 6.02 -4.33 3.57
CA ARG A 43 7.48 -4.56 3.54
C ARG A 43 8.23 -3.64 4.51
N SER A 44 7.78 -2.40 4.64
CA SER A 44 8.39 -1.43 5.56
C SER A 44 8.10 -1.80 7.02
N SER A 45 6.88 -2.27 7.32
CA SER A 45 6.49 -2.69 8.67
C SER A 45 7.12 -4.02 9.10
N ILE A 46 7.21 -5.01 8.21
CA ILE A 46 7.75 -6.35 8.52
C ILE A 46 9.29 -6.34 8.61
N LYS A 47 9.97 -5.35 8.01
CA LYS A 47 11.43 -5.22 8.12
C LYS A 47 11.94 -5.06 9.56
N GLY A 48 11.08 -4.70 10.51
CA GLY A 48 11.39 -4.60 11.94
C GLY A 48 11.18 -5.89 12.74
N THR A 49 10.76 -7.01 12.13
CA THR A 49 10.50 -8.28 12.83
C THR A 49 11.70 -9.23 12.73
N LYS A 50 12.88 -8.74 13.10
CA LYS A 50 14.08 -9.58 13.34
C LYS A 50 14.45 -9.53 14.82
#